data_AF-A0A936VSU9-F1
#
_entry.id   AF-A0A936VSU9-F1
#
_cell.length_a   1.000
_cell.length_b   1.000
_cell.length_c   1.000
_cell.angle_alpha   90.00
_cell.angle_beta   90.00
_cell.angle_gamma   90.00
#
_symmetry.space_group_name_H-M   'P 1'
#
loop_
_entity.id
_entity.type
_entity.pdbx_description
1 polymer ?
#
loop_
_entity_poly.entity_id
_entity_poly.type
_entity_poly.pdbx_seq_one_letter_code
_entity_poly.pdbx_strand_id
1 'polypeptide(L)'
;MTPENRILELAAEGRIIRNTWSRTDEQGRQLLCLYTALAGDPKARPETCPAHLAPRWVAHLMPWWDDAGTAERWPEVVQQVGELAPHLGELTGATSRRALARCQLVTLRAVVPVAGSSLPEVERVIALWERVLAGDEPTSDEWSAEMAAAVASASWVASAARAAASASAWAAERPAAAVASASWVAESVAESVVAAADTIIFGHLAAIREELGL
;
A
#
# COMPACT_ATOMS: atom_id res chain seq x y z
N MET A 1 20.06 -14.51 12.23
CA MET A 1 18.79 -14.08 11.62
C MET A 1 19.13 -13.51 10.26
N THR A 2 18.93 -14.28 9.19
CA THR A 2 19.03 -13.69 7.84
C THR A 2 17.86 -12.71 7.67
N PRO A 3 18.03 -11.61 6.94
CA PRO A 3 16.96 -10.63 6.74
C PRO A 3 15.69 -11.24 6.12
N GLU A 4 15.86 -12.33 5.37
CA GLU A 4 14.88 -12.95 4.48
C GLU A 4 13.59 -13.38 5.18
N ASN A 5 13.64 -13.94 6.40
CA ASN A 5 12.43 -14.49 7.07
C ASN A 5 12.04 -13.78 8.37
N ARG A 6 12.58 -12.58 8.63
CA ARG A 6 12.43 -11.90 9.93
C ARG A 6 10.97 -11.68 10.33
N ILE A 7 10.09 -11.33 9.39
CA ILE A 7 8.67 -11.10 9.68
C ILE A 7 8.01 -12.39 10.18
N LEU A 8 8.25 -13.53 9.52
CA LEU A 8 7.67 -14.82 9.90
C LEU A 8 8.17 -15.30 11.26
N GLU A 9 9.46 -15.12 11.54
CA GLU A 9 10.05 -15.44 12.84
C GLU A 9 9.44 -14.60 13.97
N LEU A 10 9.36 -13.28 13.79
CA LEU A 10 8.72 -12.39 14.76
C LEU A 10 7.23 -12.70 14.92
N ALA A 11 6.54 -13.09 13.85
CA ALA A 11 5.13 -13.49 13.91
C ALA A 11 4.95 -14.76 14.75
N ALA A 12 5.79 -15.78 14.55
CA ALA A 12 5.77 -17.01 15.34
C ALA A 12 6.05 -16.77 16.84
N GLU A 13 6.85 -15.74 17.17
CA GLU A 13 7.14 -15.33 18.55
C GLU A 13 6.06 -14.42 19.17
N GLY A 14 5.03 -14.04 18.41
CA GLY A 14 4.00 -13.08 18.85
C GLY A 14 4.56 -11.66 19.02
N ARG A 15 5.53 -11.27 18.18
CA ARG A 15 6.27 -9.99 18.27
C ARG A 15 5.96 -9.00 17.15
N ILE A 16 5.06 -9.36 16.24
CA ILE A 16 4.47 -8.41 15.29
C ILE A 16 3.30 -7.71 15.97
N ILE A 17 3.20 -6.38 15.80
CA ILE A 17 2.13 -5.53 16.34
C ILE A 17 1.58 -4.59 15.28
N ARG A 18 0.39 -4.05 15.49
CA ARG A 18 -0.27 -3.11 14.57
C ARG A 18 -0.57 -1.76 15.24
N ASN A 19 -0.90 -0.75 14.44
CA ASN A 19 -1.23 0.63 14.84
C ASN A 19 -0.11 1.38 15.58
N THR A 20 1.12 0.87 15.56
CA THR A 20 2.29 1.54 16.14
C THR A 20 3.57 1.00 15.52
N TRP A 21 4.58 1.85 15.32
CA TRP A 21 5.82 1.46 14.64
C TRP A 21 6.62 0.40 15.39
N SER A 22 6.72 0.54 16.71
CA SER A 22 7.47 -0.37 17.59
C SER A 22 7.14 -0.08 19.06
N ARG A 23 7.28 -1.09 19.91
CA ARG A 23 7.14 -0.98 21.37
C ARG A 23 7.97 -2.06 22.05
N THR A 24 8.35 -1.86 23.30
CA THR A 24 8.89 -2.92 24.16
C THR A 24 7.78 -3.44 25.08
N ASP A 25 7.61 -4.76 25.15
CA ASP A 25 6.66 -5.38 26.08
C ASP A 25 7.20 -5.44 27.52
N GLU A 26 6.37 -5.91 28.46
CA GLU A 26 6.71 -6.03 29.88
C GLU A 26 7.89 -6.99 30.13
N GLN A 27 8.14 -7.92 29.21
CA GLN A 27 9.24 -8.87 29.25
C GLN A 27 10.53 -8.30 28.63
N GLY A 28 10.52 -7.02 28.21
CA GLY A 28 11.67 -6.37 27.58
C GLY A 28 11.89 -6.76 26.12
N ARG A 29 10.95 -7.49 25.50
CA ARG A 29 11.05 -7.91 24.10
C ARG A 29 10.64 -6.78 23.18
N GLN A 30 11.40 -6.59 22.10
CA GLN A 30 11.04 -5.64 21.06
C GLN A 30 9.90 -6.21 20.21
N LEU A 31 8.80 -5.47 20.15
CA LEU A 31 7.67 -5.65 19.25
C LEU A 31 7.78 -4.64 18.09
N LEU A 32 7.45 -5.08 16.87
CA LEU A 32 7.64 -4.34 15.63
C LEU A 32 6.38 -4.42 14.75
N CYS A 33 6.08 -3.35 14.01
CA CYS A 33 5.09 -3.41 12.93
C CYS A 33 5.62 -4.12 11.69
N LEU A 34 4.77 -4.38 10.70
CA LEU A 34 5.18 -5.06 9.47
C LEU A 34 6.40 -4.39 8.81
N TYR A 35 6.38 -3.06 8.67
CA TYR A 35 7.47 -2.33 8.04
C TYR A 35 8.76 -2.34 8.86
N THR A 36 8.69 -2.09 10.18
CA THR A 36 9.89 -2.09 11.02
C THR A 36 10.44 -3.50 11.20
N ALA A 37 9.59 -4.53 11.12
CA ALA A 37 9.99 -5.92 11.02
C ALA A 37 10.70 -6.22 9.70
N LEU A 38 10.22 -5.74 8.55
CA LEU A 38 10.94 -5.84 7.27
C LEU A 38 12.34 -5.21 7.40
N ALA A 39 12.39 -3.95 7.85
CA ALA A 39 13.63 -3.20 7.97
C ALA A 39 14.60 -3.77 9.03
N GLY A 40 14.07 -4.43 10.05
CA GLY A 40 14.84 -4.89 11.21
C GLY A 40 15.29 -3.77 12.16
N ASP A 41 14.68 -2.58 12.04
CA ASP A 41 15.00 -1.43 12.88
C ASP A 41 13.69 -0.80 13.39
N PRO A 42 13.49 -0.72 14.73
CA PRO A 42 12.31 -0.09 15.33
C PRO A 42 12.15 1.40 14.98
N LYS A 43 13.21 2.06 14.52
CA LYS A 43 13.24 3.46 14.12
C LYS A 43 13.10 3.67 12.61
N ALA A 44 13.13 2.60 11.80
CA ALA A 44 12.99 2.72 10.36
C ALA A 44 11.68 3.41 9.99
N ARG A 45 11.72 4.21 8.92
CA ARG A 45 10.54 4.82 8.32
C ARG A 45 10.50 4.57 6.82
N PRO A 46 9.31 4.46 6.19
CA PRO A 46 9.18 4.19 4.77
C PRO A 46 9.99 5.12 3.85
N GLU A 47 10.18 6.37 4.25
CA GLU A 47 10.89 7.40 3.47
C GLU A 47 12.36 7.06 3.24
N THR A 48 12.95 6.25 4.13
CA THR A 48 14.35 5.85 4.10
C THR A 48 14.52 4.37 3.77
N CYS A 49 13.49 3.71 3.21
CA CYS A 49 13.57 2.29 2.86
C CYS A 49 14.68 2.06 1.81
N PRO A 50 15.67 1.21 2.09
CA PRO A 50 16.66 0.82 1.10
C PRO A 50 16.01 0.06 -0.05
N ALA A 51 16.36 0.39 -1.29
CA ALA A 51 15.78 -0.23 -2.49
C ALA A 51 15.98 -1.76 -2.57
N HIS A 52 17.03 -2.28 -1.92
CA HIS A 52 17.27 -3.73 -1.85
C HIS A 52 16.32 -4.47 -0.91
N LEU A 53 15.61 -3.77 -0.02
CA LEU A 53 14.57 -4.36 0.82
C LEU A 53 13.21 -4.33 0.13
N ALA A 54 12.84 -3.18 -0.42
CA ALA A 54 11.62 -2.99 -1.19
C ALA A 54 11.70 -1.68 -1.99
N PRO A 55 10.97 -1.55 -3.11
CA PRO A 55 10.77 -0.25 -3.73
C PRO A 55 9.98 0.66 -2.77
N ARG A 56 10.26 1.95 -2.84
CA ARG A 56 9.71 2.96 -1.92
C ARG A 56 8.18 2.96 -1.86
N TRP A 57 7.49 2.69 -2.97
CA TRP A 57 6.03 2.62 -3.00
C TRP A 57 5.48 1.46 -2.16
N VAL A 58 6.15 0.29 -2.15
CA VAL A 58 5.78 -0.84 -1.27
C VAL A 58 5.99 -0.46 0.19
N ALA A 59 7.14 0.17 0.51
CA ALA A 59 7.42 0.63 1.86
C ALA A 59 6.34 1.58 2.41
N HIS A 60 5.79 2.46 1.57
CA HIS A 60 4.69 3.35 1.94
C HIS A 60 3.32 2.65 2.02
N LEU A 61 3.11 1.54 1.31
CA LEU A 61 1.87 0.75 1.42
C LEU A 61 1.84 -0.14 2.67
N MET A 62 3.00 -0.60 3.15
CA MET A 62 3.06 -1.54 4.29
C MET A 62 2.32 -1.09 5.54
N PRO A 63 2.43 0.17 6.03
CA PRO A 63 1.64 0.62 7.18
C PRO A 63 0.13 0.50 6.94
N TRP A 64 -0.34 0.75 5.71
CA TRP A 64 -1.74 0.60 5.37
C TRP A 64 -2.16 -0.87 5.32
N TRP A 65 -1.33 -1.78 4.78
CA TRP A 65 -1.58 -3.22 4.87
C TRP A 65 -1.67 -3.72 6.32
N ASP A 66 -0.88 -3.14 7.22
CA ASP A 66 -0.84 -3.50 8.64
C ASP A 66 -2.10 -3.05 9.40
N ASP A 67 -2.56 -1.83 9.12
CA ASP A 67 -3.55 -1.13 9.96
C ASP A 67 -4.98 -1.13 9.41
N ALA A 68 -5.17 -1.26 8.09
CA ALA A 68 -6.48 -1.02 7.46
C ALA A 68 -7.43 -2.22 7.44
N GLY A 69 -6.89 -3.44 7.43
CA GLY A 69 -7.66 -4.69 7.36
C GLY A 69 -8.25 -5.13 8.70
N THR A 70 -9.14 -6.13 8.64
CA THR A 70 -9.79 -6.70 9.83
C THR A 70 -8.78 -7.38 10.76
N ALA A 71 -9.09 -7.48 12.06
CA ALA A 71 -8.24 -8.20 13.01
C ALA A 71 -8.21 -9.71 12.72
N GLU A 72 -9.30 -10.25 12.19
CA GLU A 72 -9.49 -11.65 11.83
C GLU A 72 -8.57 -12.06 10.66
N ARG A 73 -8.39 -11.19 9.66
CA ARG A 73 -7.56 -11.45 8.48
C ARG A 73 -6.11 -11.03 8.66
N TRP A 74 -5.80 -10.21 9.66
CA TRP A 74 -4.46 -9.68 9.89
C TRP A 74 -3.35 -10.74 10.00
N PRO A 75 -3.52 -11.89 10.70
CA PRO A 75 -2.50 -12.94 10.71
C PRO A 75 -2.13 -13.47 9.33
N GLU A 76 -3.11 -13.56 8.41
CA GLU A 76 -2.86 -13.99 7.03
C GLU A 76 -2.12 -12.92 6.23
N VAL A 77 -2.42 -11.63 6.45
CA VAL A 77 -1.63 -10.52 5.88
C VAL A 77 -0.18 -10.61 6.33
N VAL A 78 0.06 -10.80 7.63
CA VAL A 78 1.41 -10.94 8.19
C VAL A 78 2.15 -12.11 7.55
N GLN A 79 1.49 -13.26 7.40
CA GLN A 79 2.06 -14.42 6.74
C GLN A 79 2.41 -14.13 5.28
N GLN A 80 1.46 -13.61 4.50
CA GLN A 80 1.68 -13.37 3.07
C GLN A 80 2.74 -12.31 2.80
N VAL A 81 2.82 -11.26 3.63
CA VAL A 81 3.87 -10.25 3.56
C VAL A 81 5.22 -10.85 3.97
N GLY A 82 5.25 -11.70 5.00
CA GLY A 82 6.47 -12.36 5.44
C GLY A 82 7.04 -13.32 4.39
N GLU A 83 6.20 -14.04 3.67
CA GLU A 83 6.59 -14.88 2.53
C GLU A 83 7.07 -14.06 1.31
N LEU A 84 6.50 -12.87 1.10
CA LEU A 84 6.92 -11.97 0.02
C LEU A 84 8.21 -11.22 0.33
N ALA A 85 8.51 -10.99 1.62
CA ALA A 85 9.60 -10.13 2.08
C ALA A 85 10.97 -10.41 1.43
N PRO A 86 11.42 -11.67 1.23
CA PRO A 86 12.67 -11.95 0.52
C PRO A 86 12.75 -11.39 -0.90
N HIS A 87 11.60 -11.25 -1.57
CA HIS A 87 11.49 -10.96 -2.99
C HIS A 87 11.12 -9.50 -3.29
N LEU A 88 10.71 -8.72 -2.28
CA LEU A 88 10.26 -7.35 -2.50
C LEU A 88 11.35 -6.45 -3.09
N GLY A 89 12.62 -6.69 -2.77
CA GLY A 89 13.77 -5.99 -3.36
C GLY A 89 13.96 -6.25 -4.85
N GLU A 90 13.36 -7.31 -5.40
CA GLU A 90 13.44 -7.67 -6.82
C GLU A 90 12.49 -6.84 -7.69
N LEU A 91 11.49 -6.18 -7.08
CA LEU A 91 10.56 -5.27 -7.75
C LEU A 91 11.27 -4.00 -8.25
N THR A 92 11.96 -4.14 -9.38
CA THR A 92 12.75 -3.10 -10.03
C THR A 92 12.26 -2.84 -11.45
N GLY A 93 12.61 -1.68 -12.01
CA GLY A 93 12.35 -1.33 -13.41
C GLY A 93 10.89 -1.56 -13.85
N ALA A 94 10.72 -2.27 -14.97
CA ALA A 94 9.41 -2.54 -15.56
C ALA A 94 8.51 -3.42 -14.67
N THR A 95 9.08 -4.39 -13.95
CA THR A 95 8.33 -5.25 -13.03
C THR A 95 7.75 -4.43 -11.87
N SER A 96 8.54 -3.52 -11.28
CA SER A 96 8.04 -2.61 -10.23
C SER A 96 6.87 -1.75 -10.73
N ARG A 97 6.99 -1.21 -11.97
CA ARG A 97 5.95 -0.36 -12.57
C ARG A 97 4.66 -1.14 -12.82
N ARG A 98 4.74 -2.35 -13.36
CA ARG A 98 3.56 -3.20 -13.61
C ARG A 98 2.91 -3.67 -12.32
N ALA A 99 3.70 -4.04 -11.30
CA ALA A 99 3.18 -4.41 -9.99
C ALA A 99 2.43 -3.25 -9.35
N LEU A 100 3.02 -2.04 -9.37
CA LEU A 100 2.35 -0.84 -8.89
C LEU A 100 1.06 -0.58 -9.67
N ALA A 101 1.09 -0.64 -11.00
CA ALA A 101 -0.09 -0.39 -11.83
C ALA A 101 -1.24 -1.36 -11.52
N ARG A 102 -0.94 -2.66 -11.34
CA ARG A 102 -1.94 -3.64 -10.89
C ARG A 102 -2.48 -3.32 -9.51
N CYS A 103 -1.62 -2.96 -8.55
CA CYS A 103 -2.07 -2.56 -7.22
C CYS A 103 -3.02 -1.35 -7.27
N GLN A 104 -2.69 -0.36 -8.08
CA GLN A 104 -3.54 0.82 -8.26
C GLN A 104 -4.89 0.46 -8.88
N LEU A 105 -4.92 -0.40 -9.89
CA LEU A 105 -6.17 -0.90 -10.46
C LEU A 105 -7.01 -1.70 -9.46
N VAL A 106 -6.38 -2.53 -8.62
CA VAL A 106 -7.07 -3.23 -7.53
C VAL A 106 -7.75 -2.23 -6.61
N THR A 107 -7.03 -1.20 -6.16
CA THR A 107 -7.60 -0.18 -5.28
C THR A 107 -8.73 0.60 -5.97
N LEU A 108 -8.51 1.08 -7.18
CA LEU A 108 -9.48 1.92 -7.91
C LEU A 108 -10.76 1.14 -8.22
N ARG A 109 -10.64 -0.13 -8.66
CA ARG A 109 -11.80 -0.98 -8.93
C ARG A 109 -12.57 -1.31 -7.66
N ALA A 110 -11.90 -1.48 -6.52
CA ALA A 110 -12.58 -1.70 -5.25
C ALA A 110 -13.40 -0.49 -4.78
N VAL A 111 -13.02 0.73 -5.17
CA VAL A 111 -13.76 1.95 -4.81
C VAL A 111 -14.84 2.36 -5.81
N VAL A 112 -14.86 1.78 -7.03
CA VAL A 112 -15.91 2.05 -8.05
C VAL A 112 -17.34 1.95 -7.49
N PRO A 113 -17.73 0.91 -6.74
CA PRO A 113 -19.11 0.78 -6.23
C PRO A 113 -19.53 1.90 -5.27
N VAL A 114 -18.56 2.61 -4.68
CA VAL A 114 -18.79 3.66 -3.68
C VAL A 114 -18.33 5.04 -4.16
N ALA A 115 -17.92 5.17 -5.42
CA ALA A 115 -17.34 6.40 -5.97
C ALA A 115 -18.35 7.55 -6.10
N GLY A 116 -19.65 7.25 -6.12
CA GLY A 116 -20.71 8.27 -6.18
C GLY A 116 -20.54 9.20 -7.38
N SER A 117 -20.57 10.51 -7.14
CA SER A 117 -20.37 11.53 -8.19
C SER A 117 -18.96 11.58 -8.76
N SER A 118 -17.97 10.98 -8.09
CA SER A 118 -16.58 10.90 -8.55
C SER A 118 -16.33 9.72 -9.50
N LEU A 119 -17.34 8.91 -9.81
CA LEU A 119 -17.19 7.74 -10.68
C LEU A 119 -16.51 8.08 -12.02
N PRO A 120 -16.90 9.14 -12.76
CA PRO A 120 -16.27 9.47 -14.03
C PRO A 120 -14.77 9.77 -13.89
N GLU A 121 -14.35 10.43 -12.80
CA GLU A 121 -12.95 10.72 -12.53
C GLU A 121 -12.17 9.43 -12.20
N VAL A 122 -12.76 8.56 -11.37
CA VAL A 122 -12.17 7.26 -11.02
C VAL A 122 -11.96 6.41 -12.27
N GLU A 123 -12.94 6.37 -13.18
CA GLU A 123 -12.85 5.64 -14.46
C GLU A 123 -11.74 6.18 -15.36
N ARG A 124 -11.53 7.51 -15.41
CA ARG A 124 -10.41 8.09 -16.17
C ARG A 124 -9.05 7.73 -15.60
N VAL A 125 -8.90 7.72 -14.27
CA VAL A 125 -7.65 7.27 -13.62
C VAL A 125 -7.42 5.77 -13.84
N ILE A 126 -8.48 4.94 -13.82
CA ILE A 126 -8.40 3.51 -14.19
C ILE A 126 -7.87 3.37 -15.63
N ALA A 127 -8.42 4.13 -16.58
CA ALA A 127 -7.99 4.07 -17.97
C ALA A 127 -6.49 4.42 -18.15
N LEU A 128 -5.96 5.37 -17.38
CA LEU A 128 -4.52 5.67 -17.40
C LEU A 128 -3.67 4.49 -16.90
N TRP A 129 -4.08 3.81 -15.83
CA TRP A 129 -3.35 2.64 -15.33
C TRP A 129 -3.47 1.44 -16.27
N GLU A 130 -4.60 1.25 -16.94
CA GLU A 130 -4.76 0.22 -17.97
C GLU A 130 -3.84 0.47 -19.19
N ARG A 131 -3.68 1.73 -19.60
CA ARG A 131 -2.69 2.14 -20.61
C ARG A 131 -1.26 1.78 -20.19
N VAL A 132 -0.89 2.05 -18.93
CA VAL A 132 0.42 1.64 -18.38
C VAL A 132 0.63 0.13 -18.48
N LEU A 133 -0.38 -0.69 -18.16
CA LEU A 133 -0.29 -2.14 -18.31
C LEU A 133 -0.22 -2.60 -19.77
N ALA A 134 -0.80 -1.84 -20.70
CA ALA A 134 -0.68 -2.08 -22.13
C ALA A 134 0.68 -1.67 -22.72
N GLY A 135 1.58 -1.09 -21.91
CA GLY A 135 2.91 -0.65 -22.33
C GLY A 135 2.98 0.78 -22.86
N ASP A 136 1.90 1.55 -22.70
CA ASP A 136 1.91 2.99 -22.95
C ASP A 136 2.53 3.74 -21.75
N GLU A 137 3.08 4.93 -22.00
CA GLU A 137 3.65 5.81 -20.98
C GLU A 137 2.87 7.15 -20.98
N PRO A 138 1.72 7.22 -20.26
CA PRO A 138 0.97 8.46 -20.15
C PRO A 138 1.85 9.59 -19.57
N THR A 139 1.71 10.77 -20.14
CA THR A 139 2.51 11.94 -19.80
C THR A 139 2.20 12.46 -18.39
N SER A 140 3.14 13.21 -17.81
CA SER A 140 2.98 13.87 -16.51
C SER A 140 1.75 14.80 -16.48
N ASP A 141 1.44 15.43 -17.61
CA ASP A 141 0.30 16.34 -17.75
C ASP A 141 -1.03 15.58 -17.75
N GLU A 142 -1.10 14.44 -18.45
CA GLU A 142 -2.27 13.55 -18.40
C GLU A 142 -2.52 13.04 -16.97
N TRP A 143 -1.47 12.59 -16.28
CA TRP A 143 -1.59 12.16 -14.87
C TRP A 143 -2.07 13.29 -13.96
N SER A 144 -1.46 14.47 -14.09
CA SER A 144 -1.78 15.62 -13.24
C SER A 144 -3.21 16.11 -13.46
N ALA A 145 -3.67 16.15 -14.71
CA ALA A 145 -5.03 16.56 -15.05
C ALA A 145 -6.07 15.62 -14.46
N GLU A 146 -5.90 14.30 -14.64
CA GLU A 146 -6.89 13.32 -14.15
C GLU A 146 -6.86 13.20 -12.62
N MET A 147 -5.69 13.24 -12.00
CA MET A 147 -5.57 13.22 -10.54
C MET A 147 -6.16 14.49 -9.91
N ALA A 148 -5.96 15.66 -10.52
CA ALA A 148 -6.56 16.90 -10.03
C ALA A 148 -8.09 16.87 -10.12
N ALA A 149 -8.65 16.34 -11.21
CA ALA A 149 -10.09 16.16 -11.37
C ALA A 149 -10.64 15.17 -10.32
N ALA A 150 -9.97 14.04 -10.11
CA ALA A 150 -10.36 13.05 -9.10
C ALA A 150 -10.34 13.64 -7.68
N VAL A 151 -9.27 14.35 -7.29
CA VAL A 151 -9.17 14.99 -5.98
C VAL A 151 -10.24 16.08 -5.79
N ALA A 152 -10.52 16.89 -6.81
CA ALA A 152 -11.54 17.93 -6.74
C ALA A 152 -12.96 17.36 -6.59
N SER A 153 -13.24 16.21 -7.18
CA SER A 153 -14.54 15.53 -7.08
C SER A 153 -14.73 14.77 -5.76
N ALA A 154 -13.64 14.31 -5.14
CA ALA A 154 -13.65 13.36 -4.02
C ALA A 154 -13.99 13.99 -2.66
N SER A 155 -15.00 14.86 -2.60
CA SER A 155 -15.59 15.26 -1.32
C SER A 155 -16.40 14.10 -0.74
N TRP A 156 -15.69 13.12 -0.13
CA TRP A 156 -16.07 12.27 1.03
C TRP A 156 -15.41 10.87 1.04
N VAL A 157 -14.93 10.33 -0.09
CA VAL A 157 -14.28 8.97 -0.18
C VAL A 157 -12.78 9.02 0.14
N ALA A 158 -12.42 9.79 1.17
CA ALA A 158 -11.09 10.36 1.29
C ALA A 158 -10.05 9.49 2.02
N SER A 159 -10.36 8.28 2.49
CA SER A 159 -9.35 7.42 3.17
C SER A 159 -8.63 6.46 2.21
N ALA A 160 -9.36 5.72 1.39
CA ALA A 160 -8.78 4.72 0.46
C ALA A 160 -8.02 5.37 -0.71
N ALA A 161 -8.60 6.43 -1.29
CA ALA A 161 -7.96 7.17 -2.38
C ALA A 161 -6.68 7.91 -1.93
N ARG A 162 -6.59 8.34 -0.66
CA ARG A 162 -5.38 9.00 -0.12
C ARG A 162 -4.19 8.04 0.02
N ALA A 163 -4.43 6.77 0.34
CA ALA A 163 -3.37 5.76 0.40
C ALA A 163 -2.84 5.42 -1.01
N ALA A 164 -3.74 5.25 -1.98
CA ALA A 164 -3.41 5.04 -3.39
C ALA A 164 -2.68 6.23 -4.03
N ALA A 165 -3.12 7.46 -3.74
CA ALA A 165 -2.50 8.69 -4.22
C ALA A 165 -1.10 8.92 -3.61
N SER A 166 -0.91 8.56 -2.33
CA SER A 166 0.40 8.63 -1.67
C SER A 166 1.41 7.68 -2.32
N ALA A 167 1.00 6.49 -2.75
CA ALA A 167 1.87 5.55 -3.48
C ALA A 167 2.15 6.00 -4.94
N SER A 168 1.16 6.60 -5.62
CA SER A 168 1.28 7.09 -7.00
C SER A 168 2.18 8.32 -7.13
N ALA A 169 2.20 9.20 -6.12
CA ALA A 169 3.06 10.38 -6.08
C ALA A 169 4.57 10.07 -6.06
N TRP A 170 4.97 8.81 -5.84
CA TRP A 170 6.37 8.35 -5.86
C TRP A 170 6.77 7.63 -7.14
N ALA A 171 5.81 7.24 -7.98
CA ALA A 171 6.07 6.59 -9.27
C ALA A 171 6.44 7.60 -10.36
N ALA A 172 6.04 8.86 -10.18
CA ALA A 172 6.50 10.00 -10.96
C ALA A 172 7.49 10.80 -10.11
N GLU A 173 8.72 11.03 -10.57
CA GLU A 173 9.69 11.85 -9.85
C GLU A 173 9.26 13.36 -9.82
N ARG A 174 8.50 13.75 -8.78
CA ARG A 174 8.30 15.12 -8.17
C ARG A 174 7.45 16.17 -8.93
N PRO A 175 6.78 17.18 -8.28
CA PRO A 175 7.15 17.93 -7.05
C PRO A 175 6.24 17.79 -5.82
N ALA A 176 6.79 18.25 -4.68
CA ALA A 176 6.22 18.17 -3.34
C ALA A 176 5.11 19.21 -3.10
N ALA A 177 3.85 18.78 -3.12
CA ALA A 177 2.73 19.55 -2.57
C ALA A 177 1.51 18.72 -2.11
N ALA A 178 1.52 17.39 -2.21
CA ALA A 178 0.29 16.60 -2.03
C ALA A 178 0.16 15.84 -0.69
N VAL A 179 1.08 16.02 0.27
CA VAL A 179 1.11 15.18 1.49
C VAL A 179 0.81 16.00 2.74
N ALA A 180 -0.42 16.49 2.87
CA ALA A 180 -0.92 17.03 4.13
C ALA A 180 -2.45 16.98 4.18
N SER A 181 -3.01 15.88 4.71
CA SER A 181 -4.19 15.85 5.60
C SER A 181 -4.85 14.46 5.56
N ALA A 182 -4.60 13.67 6.60
CA ALA A 182 -5.36 12.45 6.84
C ALA A 182 -5.58 12.25 8.34
N SER A 183 -6.71 12.74 8.86
CA SER A 183 -7.33 12.12 10.02
C SER A 183 -8.84 12.40 10.07
N TRP A 184 -9.59 11.35 10.43
CA TRP A 184 -11.00 11.30 10.91
C TRP A 184 -12.19 11.37 9.93
N VAL A 185 -12.97 10.26 9.85
CA VAL A 185 -14.47 10.09 9.93
C VAL A 185 -14.75 8.56 10.05
N ALA A 186 -14.95 7.95 11.24
CA ALA A 186 -16.15 7.77 12.09
C ALA A 186 -17.21 6.72 11.60
N GLU A 187 -16.85 5.45 11.80
CA GLU A 187 -17.67 4.30 12.28
C GLU A 187 -18.60 3.49 11.35
N SER A 188 -19.68 3.99 10.73
CA SER A 188 -20.52 3.11 9.87
C SER A 188 -19.96 2.89 8.45
N VAL A 189 -19.19 3.87 7.97
CA VAL A 189 -18.34 3.75 6.79
C VAL A 189 -17.14 2.84 7.07
N ALA A 190 -16.78 2.66 8.35
CA ALA A 190 -15.59 1.91 8.74
C ALA A 190 -15.69 0.42 8.40
N GLU A 191 -16.83 -0.26 8.64
CA GLU A 191 -16.94 -1.70 8.35
C GLU A 191 -16.89 -2.00 6.83
N SER A 192 -17.61 -1.23 6.01
CA SER A 192 -17.56 -1.39 4.55
C SER A 192 -16.20 -1.00 3.95
N VAL A 193 -15.53 -0.01 4.54
CA VAL A 193 -14.16 0.39 4.15
C VAL A 193 -13.13 -0.63 4.62
N VAL A 194 -13.30 -1.28 5.77
CA VAL A 194 -12.40 -2.30 6.31
C VAL A 194 -12.53 -3.63 5.54
N ALA A 195 -13.75 -4.05 5.18
CA ALA A 195 -13.94 -5.22 4.31
C ALA A 195 -13.40 -4.98 2.88
N ALA A 196 -13.56 -3.76 2.36
CA ALA A 196 -12.89 -3.34 1.13
C ALA A 196 -11.36 -3.31 1.30
N ALA A 197 -10.85 -2.92 2.47
CA ALA A 197 -9.42 -2.93 2.77
C ALA A 197 -8.84 -4.35 2.70
N ASP A 198 -9.49 -5.36 3.30
CA ASP A 198 -9.03 -6.75 3.17
C ASP A 198 -8.95 -7.17 1.70
N THR A 199 -9.99 -6.89 0.92
CA THR A 199 -10.03 -7.19 -0.53
C THR A 199 -8.87 -6.52 -1.27
N ILE A 200 -8.62 -5.25 -0.99
CA ILE A 200 -7.54 -4.47 -1.60
C ILE A 200 -6.17 -4.99 -1.16
N ILE A 201 -5.96 -5.28 0.13
CA ILE A 201 -4.70 -5.81 0.67
C ILE A 201 -4.36 -7.14 -0.03
N PHE A 202 -5.29 -8.10 -0.04
CA PHE A 202 -5.05 -9.39 -0.68
C PHE A 202 -4.89 -9.25 -2.19
N GLY A 203 -5.63 -8.35 -2.83
CA GLY A 203 -5.43 -8.03 -4.25
C GLY A 203 -4.05 -7.43 -4.55
N HIS A 204 -3.52 -6.57 -3.67
CA HIS A 204 -2.16 -6.04 -3.78
C HIS A 204 -1.10 -7.14 -3.66
N LEU A 205 -1.22 -7.99 -2.64
CA LEU A 205 -0.26 -9.07 -2.40
C LEU A 205 -0.29 -10.08 -3.56
N ALA A 206 -1.47 -10.41 -4.09
CA ALA A 206 -1.62 -11.27 -5.26
C ALA A 206 -1.00 -10.64 -6.52
N ALA A 207 -1.25 -9.34 -6.78
CA ALA A 207 -0.67 -8.63 -7.92
C ALA A 207 0.86 -8.58 -7.86
N ILE A 208 1.44 -8.42 -6.68
CA ILE A 208 2.89 -8.44 -6.47
C ILE A 208 3.45 -9.84 -6.74
N ARG A 209 2.81 -10.90 -6.24
CA ARG A 209 3.24 -12.29 -6.49
C ARG A 209 3.20 -12.64 -7.98
N GLU A 210 2.11 -12.27 -8.66
CA GLU A 210 1.97 -12.49 -10.10
C GLU A 210 3.13 -11.87 -10.89
N GLU A 211 3.52 -10.63 -10.54
CA GLU A 211 4.62 -9.93 -11.21
C GLU A 211 6.01 -10.47 -10.86
N LEU A 212 6.16 -11.07 -9.68
CA LEU A 212 7.39 -11.76 -9.28
C LEU A 212 7.45 -13.21 -9.78
N GLY A 213 6.34 -13.76 -10.32
CA GLY A 213 6.26 -15.14 -10.76
C GLY A 213 6.22 -16.16 -9.63
N LEU A 214 5.61 -15.81 -8.50
CA LEU A 214 5.50 -16.62 -7.26
C LEU A 214 4.13 -17.28 -7.10
#